data_AF-A0A1G1VD06-F1
#
_entry.id   AF-A0A1G1VD06-F1
#
_cell.length_a   1.000
_cell.length_b   1.000
_cell.length_c   1.000
_cell.angle_alpha   90.00
_cell.angle_beta   90.00
_cell.angle_gamma   90.00
#
_symmetry.space_group_name_H-M   'P 1'
#
loop_
_entity.id
_entity.type
_entity.pdbx_description
1 polymer ?
#
loop_
_entity_poly.entity_id
_entity_poly.type
_entity_poly.pdbx_seq_one_letter_code
_entity_poly.pdbx_strand_id
1 'polypeptide(L)'
;MSPHNLYLLKGFNLLIPIAGIKGQPETAYDWIPFGVTVVGRPGVRLSLFDLSMSSENIIKGRIAETIVSEMLQRADYLVYRFGYEGVLQSLIQKGLPKMRADNITAEKIRTMPDFIVMDRNNDVFFVEVKCGDSAENSRGFREWLRKATKYWPEAKLILVYTHEPYFEISTIKDYAKTRRLYRLYEDKFLPVDKKWVTRYRELVMTYLSR
;
A
#
# COMPACT_ATOMS: atom_id res chain seq x y z
N MET A 1 11.21 5.42 46.96
CA MET A 1 12.33 4.48 46.71
C MET A 1 11.78 3.28 45.96
N SER A 2 12.59 2.78 45.03
CA SER A 2 12.35 1.77 43.97
C SER A 2 11.60 0.50 44.38
N PRO A 3 11.05 -0.23 43.40
CA PRO A 3 11.50 -1.61 43.25
C PRO A 3 12.14 -1.87 41.89
N HIS A 4 13.36 -2.40 41.98
CA HIS A 4 14.13 -2.97 40.89
C HIS A 4 13.52 -4.31 40.44
N ASN A 5 13.43 -4.44 39.11
CA ASN A 5 13.69 -5.61 38.26
C ASN A 5 13.15 -7.00 38.67
N LEU A 6 12.36 -7.57 37.75
CA LEU A 6 12.78 -8.81 37.09
C LEU A 6 12.25 -8.87 35.65
N TYR A 7 13.13 -8.54 34.70
CA TYR A 7 12.98 -8.92 33.30
C TYR A 7 13.46 -10.36 33.16
N LEU A 8 12.61 -11.23 32.59
CA LEU A 8 13.05 -12.47 31.97
C LEU A 8 12.55 -12.50 30.54
N LEU A 9 13.51 -12.31 29.63
CA LEU A 9 13.42 -12.42 28.19
C LEU A 9 13.11 -13.86 27.76
N LYS A 10 12.08 -14.04 26.95
CA LYS A 10 12.04 -14.88 25.73
C LYS A 10 10.69 -14.69 25.03
N GLY A 11 10.69 -14.07 23.85
CA GLY A 11 9.51 -13.85 23.01
C GLY A 11 8.98 -12.41 23.08
N PHE A 12 9.10 -11.68 21.96
CA PHE A 12 8.78 -10.26 21.82
C PHE A 12 7.27 -10.00 21.77
N ASN A 13 6.54 -10.05 22.90
CA ASN A 13 5.19 -9.51 23.00
C ASN A 13 4.93 -8.88 24.38
N LEU A 14 4.17 -7.79 24.44
CA LEU A 14 3.71 -7.14 25.67
C LEU A 14 2.19 -7.37 25.84
N LEU A 15 1.78 -7.96 26.97
CA LEU A 15 0.36 -8.10 27.34
C LEU A 15 -0.11 -6.80 28.03
N ILE A 16 -1.22 -6.20 27.60
CA ILE A 16 -1.83 -5.05 28.28
C ILE A 16 -3.35 -5.30 28.43
N PRO A 17 -3.95 -5.07 29.63
CA PRO A 17 -5.39 -5.23 29.83
C PRO A 17 -6.21 -4.16 29.12
N ILE A 18 -7.31 -4.57 28.47
CA ILE A 18 -8.28 -3.65 27.86
C ILE A 18 -9.18 -3.10 28.98
N ALA A 19 -8.97 -1.86 29.39
CA ALA A 19 -9.87 -1.19 30.32
C ALA A 19 -11.16 -0.74 29.59
N GLY A 20 -12.27 -1.42 29.89
CA GLY A 20 -13.58 -0.77 30.03
C GLY A 20 -14.57 -0.87 28.88
N ILE A 21 -15.23 -2.03 28.73
CA ILE A 21 -16.61 -2.11 28.24
C ILE A 21 -17.48 -2.55 29.42
N LYS A 22 -18.44 -1.72 29.85
CA LYS A 22 -19.44 -2.13 30.86
C LYS A 22 -20.25 -3.30 30.28
N GLY A 23 -20.04 -4.50 30.82
CA GLY A 23 -20.83 -5.71 30.51
C GLY A 23 -20.10 -6.83 29.76
N GLN A 24 -18.79 -6.77 29.55
CA GLN A 24 -18.01 -7.92 29.05
C GLN A 24 -16.95 -8.39 30.08
N PRO A 25 -16.69 -9.70 30.20
CA PRO A 25 -15.69 -10.23 31.12
C PRO A 25 -14.28 -9.75 30.76
N GLU A 26 -13.48 -9.40 31.78
CA GLU A 26 -12.17 -8.74 31.73
C GLU A 26 -11.01 -9.56 31.12
N THR A 27 -11.25 -10.45 30.17
CA THR A 27 -10.23 -11.40 29.68
C THR A 27 -9.98 -11.33 28.16
N ALA A 28 -10.16 -10.16 27.54
CA ALA A 28 -9.70 -9.94 26.17
C ALA A 28 -8.32 -9.29 26.20
N TYR A 29 -7.29 -10.03 25.76
CA TYR A 29 -5.94 -9.55 25.53
C TYR A 29 -5.72 -9.44 24.02
N ASP A 30 -5.18 -8.31 23.55
CA ASP A 30 -4.80 -8.10 22.15
C ASP A 30 -3.27 -7.95 22.00
N TRP A 31 -2.72 -8.51 20.94
CA TRP A 31 -1.29 -8.40 20.61
C TRP A 31 -1.02 -7.10 19.83
N ILE A 32 -0.12 -6.24 20.34
CA ILE A 32 0.30 -5.01 19.64
C ILE A 32 1.81 -5.09 19.34
N PRO A 33 2.25 -4.84 18.09
CA PRO A 33 3.67 -4.75 17.76
C PRO A 33 4.37 -3.59 18.47
N PHE A 34 5.63 -3.80 18.83
CA PHE A 34 6.47 -2.79 19.49
C PHE A 34 6.61 -1.53 18.61
N GLY A 35 6.25 -0.35 19.15
CA GLY A 35 6.36 0.94 18.47
C GLY A 35 5.03 1.68 18.21
N VAL A 36 3.88 1.06 18.50
CA VAL A 36 2.57 1.71 18.34
C VAL A 36 2.08 2.30 19.66
N THR A 37 2.15 3.62 19.82
CA THR A 37 1.47 4.31 20.93
C THR A 37 0.00 4.52 20.60
N VAL A 38 -0.89 3.67 21.11
CA VAL A 38 -2.34 3.90 21.06
C VAL A 38 -2.73 4.90 22.15
N VAL A 39 -2.65 6.20 21.85
CA VAL A 39 -3.35 7.22 22.65
C VAL A 39 -4.81 7.20 22.22
N GLY A 40 -5.62 6.39 22.88
CA GLY A 40 -7.06 6.29 22.64
C GLY A 40 -7.81 7.48 23.26
N ARG A 41 -8.54 8.24 22.43
CA ARG A 41 -9.71 9.00 22.91
C ARG A 41 -10.92 8.06 22.87
N PRO A 42 -11.84 8.11 23.85
CA PRO A 42 -13.10 7.38 23.77
C PRO A 42 -13.85 7.83 22.50
N GLY A 43 -14.26 6.87 21.66
CA GLY A 43 -15.13 7.13 20.51
C GLY A 43 -14.46 7.29 19.14
N VAL A 44 -13.12 7.24 19.02
CA VAL A 44 -12.46 7.20 17.71
C VAL A 44 -12.24 5.76 17.29
N ARG A 45 -13.16 5.24 16.47
CA ARG A 45 -12.99 3.95 15.79
C ARG A 45 -12.00 4.17 14.64
N LEU A 46 -10.69 4.05 14.91
CA LEU A 46 -9.77 3.67 13.84
C LEU A 46 -10.33 2.37 13.27
N SER A 47 -10.66 2.34 11.98
CA SER A 47 -11.16 1.13 11.38
C SER A 47 -10.09 0.06 11.55
N LEU A 48 -10.42 -1.01 12.27
CA LEU A 48 -9.62 -2.25 12.42
C LEU A 48 -9.06 -2.78 11.08
N PHE A 49 -9.61 -2.32 9.95
CA PHE A 49 -9.11 -2.55 8.60
C PHE A 49 -7.71 -1.99 8.31
N ASP A 50 -7.32 -0.85 8.87
CA ASP A 50 -5.97 -0.29 8.66
C ASP A 50 -4.89 -1.04 9.47
N LEU A 51 -5.31 -1.88 10.42
CA LEU A 51 -4.42 -2.64 11.31
C LEU A 51 -4.28 -4.12 10.92
N SER A 52 -4.95 -4.58 9.85
CA SER A 52 -4.91 -5.99 9.43
C SER A 52 -3.97 -6.27 8.25
N MET A 53 -3.13 -5.32 7.85
CA MET A 53 -2.04 -5.63 6.90
C MET A 53 -0.88 -6.23 7.68
N SER A 54 -0.53 -7.48 7.38
CA SER A 54 0.71 -8.06 7.90
C SER A 54 1.88 -7.16 7.49
N SER A 55 2.90 -7.03 8.35
CA SER A 55 4.15 -6.33 8.00
C SER A 55 4.75 -6.87 6.70
N GLU A 56 4.53 -8.16 6.44
CA GLU A 56 4.88 -8.84 5.20
C GLU A 56 4.19 -8.22 3.97
N ASN A 57 2.88 -7.93 4.02
CA ASN A 57 2.16 -7.30 2.91
C ASN A 57 2.68 -5.87 2.63
N ILE A 58 3.05 -5.12 3.67
CA ILE A 58 3.66 -3.79 3.53
C ILE A 58 5.02 -3.91 2.83
N ILE A 59 5.86 -4.87 3.25
CA ILE A 59 7.17 -5.13 2.65
C ILE A 59 7.01 -5.56 1.19
N LYS A 60 6.08 -6.50 0.90
CA LYS A 60 5.78 -6.97 -0.46
C LYS A 60 5.32 -5.81 -1.35
N GLY A 61 4.46 -4.93 -0.85
CA GLY A 61 4.05 -3.70 -1.56
C GLY A 61 5.24 -2.83 -1.96
N ARG A 62 6.12 -2.51 -1.00
CA ARG A 62 7.33 -1.70 -1.25
C ARG A 62 8.32 -2.34 -2.22
N ILE A 63 8.47 -3.66 -2.16
CA ILE A 63 9.29 -4.42 -3.11
C ILE A 63 8.68 -4.33 -4.51
N ALA A 64 7.36 -4.54 -4.65
CA ALA A 64 6.67 -4.44 -5.93
C ALA A 64 6.78 -3.03 -6.54
N GLU A 65 6.54 -1.98 -5.76
CA GLU A 65 6.77 -0.59 -6.16
C GLU A 65 8.20 -0.35 -6.66
N THR A 66 9.19 -0.88 -5.94
CA THR A 66 10.61 -0.74 -6.31
C THR A 66 10.92 -1.47 -7.62
N ILE A 67 10.42 -2.70 -7.79
CA ILE A 67 10.57 -3.48 -9.02
C ILE A 67 9.97 -2.71 -10.21
N VAL A 68 8.76 -2.18 -10.07
CA VAL A 68 8.09 -1.42 -11.14
C VAL A 68 8.83 -0.13 -11.46
N SER A 69 9.25 0.63 -10.44
CA SER A 69 10.02 1.87 -10.64
C SER A 69 11.31 1.60 -11.40
N GLU A 70 12.09 0.61 -10.98
CA GLU A 70 13.35 0.23 -11.66
C GLU A 70 13.09 -0.23 -13.09
N MET A 71 12.03 -1.02 -13.32
CA MET A 71 11.65 -1.48 -14.66
C MET A 71 11.33 -0.30 -15.59
N LEU A 72 10.54 0.67 -15.13
CA LEU A 72 10.17 1.85 -15.90
C LEU A 72 11.39 2.74 -16.17
N GLN A 73 12.28 2.95 -15.19
CA GLN A 73 13.52 3.69 -15.41
C GLN A 73 14.41 3.04 -16.47
N ARG A 74 14.51 1.70 -16.48
CA ARG A 74 15.23 0.97 -17.53
C ARG A 74 14.54 1.02 -18.89
N ALA A 75 13.22 1.20 -18.90
CA ALA A 75 12.43 1.46 -20.10
C ALA A 75 12.44 2.94 -20.53
N ASP A 76 13.41 3.72 -20.06
CA ASP A 76 13.65 5.12 -20.43
C ASP A 76 12.58 6.12 -19.97
N TYR A 77 11.86 5.79 -18.90
CA TYR A 77 10.97 6.74 -18.22
C TYR A 77 11.69 7.46 -17.08
N LEU A 78 11.33 8.72 -16.84
CA LEU A 78 11.64 9.38 -15.57
C LEU A 78 10.56 9.01 -14.55
N VAL A 79 10.97 8.54 -13.37
CA VAL A 79 10.04 8.04 -12.33
C VAL A 79 10.29 8.77 -11.02
N TYR A 80 9.25 9.41 -10.48
CA TYR A 80 9.29 10.14 -9.21
C TYR A 80 8.29 9.54 -8.23
N ARG A 81 8.73 9.27 -6.99
CA ARG A 81 7.82 8.88 -5.91
C ARG A 81 6.84 10.01 -5.62
N PHE A 82 5.56 9.71 -5.73
CA PHE A 82 4.45 10.62 -5.48
C PHE A 82 3.58 10.16 -4.31
N GLY A 83 3.47 8.84 -4.10
CA GLY A 83 2.54 8.21 -3.17
C GLY A 83 2.54 8.76 -1.75
N TYR A 84 1.41 8.57 -1.07
CA TYR A 84 1.14 9.11 0.26
C TYR A 84 2.27 8.82 1.25
N GLU A 85 2.79 7.59 1.28
CA GLU A 85 3.88 7.26 2.21
C GLU A 85 5.14 8.10 1.92
N GLY A 86 5.53 8.30 0.66
CA GLY A 86 6.69 9.12 0.32
C GLY A 86 6.55 10.57 0.76
N VAL A 87 5.39 11.17 0.51
CA VAL A 87 5.07 12.55 0.93
C VAL A 87 4.93 12.65 2.44
N LEU A 88 4.29 11.67 3.07
CA LEU A 88 3.99 11.70 4.50
C LEU A 88 5.19 11.32 5.37
N GLN A 89 6.15 10.51 4.91
CA GLN A 89 7.43 10.33 5.63
C GLN A 89 8.11 11.68 5.87
N SER A 90 7.97 12.61 4.93
CA SER A 90 8.46 13.99 5.08
C SER A 90 7.59 14.86 6.00
N LEU A 91 6.30 14.53 6.17
CA LEU A 91 5.33 15.29 6.99
C LEU A 91 5.21 14.76 8.44
N ILE A 92 5.35 13.45 8.66
CA ILE A 92 5.40 12.82 9.99
C ILE A 92 6.62 13.32 10.76
N GLN A 93 7.76 13.46 10.10
CA GLN A 93 8.96 14.09 10.69
C GLN A 93 8.68 15.52 11.20
N LYS A 94 7.62 16.18 10.69
CA LYS A 94 7.20 17.54 11.07
C LYS A 94 5.99 17.57 12.02
N GLY A 95 5.56 16.43 12.57
CA GLY A 95 4.58 16.39 13.68
C GLY A 95 3.12 16.67 13.31
N LEU A 96 2.69 16.44 12.06
CA LEU A 96 1.31 16.71 11.66
C LEU A 96 0.27 15.75 12.31
N PRO A 97 -0.92 16.26 12.67
CA PRO A 97 -1.94 15.54 13.41
C PRO A 97 -2.68 14.52 12.53
N LYS A 98 -3.09 13.41 13.15
CA LYS A 98 -3.92 12.34 12.55
C LYS A 98 -5.06 12.95 11.72
N MET A 99 -4.96 12.87 10.39
CA MET A 99 -5.99 13.39 9.48
C MET A 99 -7.32 12.65 9.74
N ARG A 100 -8.43 13.39 9.89
CA ARG A 100 -9.75 12.75 10.04
C ARG A 100 -10.08 11.91 8.82
N ALA A 101 -10.66 10.72 9.05
CA ALA A 101 -10.90 9.72 8.01
C ALA A 101 -11.97 10.14 6.99
N ASP A 102 -12.88 11.01 7.38
CA ASP A 102 -14.04 11.53 6.64
C ASP A 102 -13.76 12.80 5.82
N ASN A 103 -12.56 13.36 5.91
CA ASN A 103 -12.19 14.54 5.15
C ASN A 103 -11.86 14.15 3.69
N ILE A 104 -12.59 14.72 2.73
CA ILE A 104 -12.38 14.55 1.27
C ILE A 104 -10.92 14.76 0.88
N THR A 105 -10.26 15.79 1.43
CA THR A 105 -8.84 16.08 1.20
C THR A 105 -7.96 14.94 1.70
N ALA A 106 -8.31 14.35 2.85
CA ALA A 106 -7.59 13.21 3.40
C ALA A 106 -7.83 11.93 2.58
N GLU A 107 -9.02 11.72 2.03
CA GLU A 107 -9.28 10.61 1.11
C GLU A 107 -8.49 10.74 -0.19
N LYS A 108 -8.46 11.95 -0.79
CA LYS A 108 -7.69 12.22 -2.00
C LYS A 108 -6.21 11.97 -1.80
N ILE A 109 -5.67 12.44 -0.67
CA ILE A 109 -4.26 12.25 -0.29
C ILE A 109 -3.94 10.77 -0.04
N ARG A 110 -4.80 10.02 0.67
CA ARG A 110 -4.59 8.58 0.93
C ARG A 110 -4.69 7.69 -0.31
N THR A 111 -5.34 8.18 -1.36
CA THR A 111 -5.49 7.46 -2.64
C THR A 111 -4.55 7.99 -3.72
N MET A 112 -3.61 8.85 -3.35
CA MET A 112 -2.64 9.44 -4.26
C MET A 112 -1.77 8.33 -4.89
N PRO A 113 -1.64 8.32 -6.23
CA PRO A 113 -0.85 7.33 -6.95
C PRO A 113 0.61 7.27 -6.47
N ASP A 114 1.21 6.08 -6.53
CA ASP A 114 2.58 5.84 -6.06
C ASP A 114 3.65 6.65 -6.82
N PHE A 115 3.47 6.86 -8.12
CA PHE A 115 4.45 7.52 -8.97
C PHE A 115 3.86 8.58 -9.90
N ILE A 116 4.70 9.58 -10.19
CA ILE A 116 4.65 10.38 -11.41
C ILE A 116 5.68 9.80 -12.37
N VAL A 117 5.25 9.48 -13.58
CA VAL A 117 6.08 8.89 -14.63
C VAL A 117 6.03 9.81 -15.85
N MET A 118 7.19 10.07 -16.45
CA MET A 118 7.30 10.91 -17.64
C MET A 118 8.04 10.14 -18.74
N ASP A 119 7.50 10.15 -19.96
CA ASP A 119 8.14 9.55 -21.13
C ASP A 119 9.11 10.52 -21.83
N ARG A 120 9.72 10.07 -22.93
CA ARG A 120 10.64 10.89 -23.73
C ARG A 120 9.96 12.04 -24.48
N ASN A 121 8.64 11.98 -24.66
CA ASN A 121 7.85 13.04 -25.29
C ASN A 121 7.38 14.08 -24.27
N ASN A 122 7.73 13.91 -23.00
CA ASN A 122 7.27 14.69 -21.85
C ASN A 122 5.78 14.48 -21.52
N ASP A 123 5.17 13.39 -21.98
CA ASP A 123 3.86 12.98 -21.50
C ASP A 123 3.98 12.48 -20.06
N VAL A 124 3.03 12.90 -19.21
CA VAL A 124 3.06 12.64 -17.77
C VAL A 124 1.90 11.73 -17.37
N PHE A 125 2.23 10.68 -16.62
CA PHE A 125 1.30 9.68 -16.14
C PHE A 125 1.38 9.56 -14.63
N PHE A 126 0.22 9.34 -14.01
CA PHE A 126 0.18 8.80 -12.65
C PHE A 126 0.18 7.28 -12.73
N VAL A 127 0.97 6.63 -11.88
CA VAL A 127 1.05 5.17 -11.80
C VAL A 127 0.82 4.72 -10.36
N GLU A 128 -0.12 3.81 -10.17
CA GLU A 128 -0.36 3.06 -8.93
C GLU A 128 0.13 1.62 -9.11
N VAL A 129 0.78 1.07 -8.10
CA VAL A 129 1.20 -0.33 -8.07
C VAL A 129 0.44 -1.08 -6.99
N LYS A 130 -0.15 -2.23 -7.33
CA LYS A 130 -0.72 -3.16 -6.34
C LYS A 130 -0.11 -4.54 -6.52
N CYS A 131 0.18 -5.19 -5.40
CA CYS A 131 0.79 -6.51 -5.36
C CYS A 131 -0.20 -7.55 -4.80
N GLY A 132 -0.28 -8.71 -5.47
CA GLY A 132 -0.85 -9.95 -4.93
C GLY A 132 -2.25 -10.32 -5.42
N ASP A 133 -2.44 -11.62 -5.65
CA ASP A 133 -3.66 -12.26 -6.19
C ASP A 133 -4.92 -12.03 -5.32
N SER A 134 -4.74 -11.83 -4.01
CA SER A 134 -5.83 -11.60 -3.05
C SER A 134 -6.26 -10.14 -2.94
N ALA A 135 -5.48 -9.21 -3.51
CA ALA A 135 -5.76 -7.79 -3.41
C ALA A 135 -7.12 -7.46 -4.01
N GLU A 136 -7.42 -7.97 -5.22
CA GLU A 136 -8.57 -7.58 -6.03
C GLU A 136 -9.95 -7.91 -5.42
N ASN A 137 -10.02 -8.97 -4.62
CA ASN A 137 -11.26 -9.46 -4.00
C ASN A 137 -11.47 -8.95 -2.58
N SER A 138 -10.45 -8.31 -2.00
CA SER A 138 -10.55 -7.76 -0.65
C SER A 138 -11.57 -6.61 -0.57
N ARG A 139 -12.21 -6.46 0.59
CA ARG A 139 -13.07 -5.29 0.86
C ARG A 139 -12.27 -3.99 0.80
N GLY A 140 -11.02 -4.01 1.28
CA GLY A 140 -10.12 -2.87 1.28
C GLY A 140 -9.81 -2.37 -0.13
N PHE A 141 -9.47 -3.29 -1.04
CA PHE A 141 -9.20 -2.92 -2.43
C PHE A 141 -10.44 -2.38 -3.14
N ARG A 142 -11.62 -2.96 -2.92
CA ARG A 142 -12.87 -2.42 -3.50
C ARG A 142 -13.15 -0.99 -3.04
N GLU A 143 -12.95 -0.72 -1.76
CA GLU A 143 -13.14 0.62 -1.20
C GLU A 143 -12.06 1.60 -1.69
N TRP A 144 -10.80 1.16 -1.77
CA TRP A 144 -9.73 1.93 -2.38
C TRP A 144 -10.05 2.25 -3.85
N LEU A 145 -10.44 1.24 -4.64
CA LEU A 145 -10.76 1.40 -6.07
C LEU A 145 -11.91 2.38 -6.29
N ARG A 146 -12.95 2.33 -5.45
CA ARG A 146 -14.05 3.31 -5.48
C ARG A 146 -13.55 4.73 -5.30
N LYS A 147 -12.67 4.96 -4.33
CA LYS A 147 -12.10 6.29 -4.04
C LYS A 147 -11.09 6.72 -5.11
N ALA A 148 -10.22 5.82 -5.55
CA ALA A 148 -9.24 6.10 -6.59
C ALA A 148 -9.94 6.40 -7.92
N THR A 149 -11.02 5.71 -8.26
CA THR A 149 -11.85 6.04 -9.44
C THR A 149 -12.43 7.45 -9.37
N LYS A 150 -12.79 7.91 -8.16
CA LYS A 150 -13.32 9.26 -7.95
C LYS A 150 -12.25 10.34 -8.11
N TYR A 151 -11.03 10.11 -7.61
CA TYR A 151 -10.01 11.16 -7.50
C TYR A 151 -8.89 11.07 -8.55
N TRP A 152 -8.62 9.88 -9.09
CA TRP A 152 -7.50 9.55 -9.97
C TRP A 152 -7.90 8.61 -11.12
N PRO A 153 -9.01 8.86 -11.85
CA PRO A 153 -9.57 7.91 -12.83
C PRO A 153 -8.58 7.54 -13.96
N GLU A 154 -7.73 8.47 -14.37
CA GLU A 154 -6.82 8.30 -15.51
C GLU A 154 -5.44 7.71 -15.10
N ALA A 155 -5.21 7.50 -13.81
CA ALA A 155 -3.98 6.86 -13.34
C ALA A 155 -3.87 5.42 -13.88
N LYS A 156 -2.65 5.02 -14.21
CA LYS A 156 -2.34 3.66 -14.64
C LYS A 156 -2.25 2.78 -13.40
N LEU A 157 -3.01 1.71 -13.37
CA LEU A 157 -2.95 0.68 -12.33
C LEU A 157 -2.11 -0.47 -12.87
N ILE A 158 -0.95 -0.70 -12.27
CA ILE A 158 -0.11 -1.87 -12.54
C ILE A 158 -0.35 -2.88 -11.43
N LEU A 159 -0.82 -4.07 -11.82
CA LEU A 159 -0.98 -5.21 -10.93
C LEU A 159 0.23 -6.14 -11.07
N VAL A 160 0.85 -6.45 -9.94
CA VAL A 160 2.02 -7.33 -9.84
C VAL A 160 1.59 -8.64 -9.20
N TYR A 161 1.79 -9.73 -9.92
CA TYR A 161 1.43 -11.10 -9.52
C TYR A 161 2.67 -11.97 -9.37
N THR A 162 2.58 -13.00 -8.53
CA THR A 162 3.66 -14.00 -8.37
C THR A 162 3.58 -15.15 -9.39
N HIS A 163 2.72 -15.00 -10.40
CA HIS A 163 2.47 -15.96 -11.47
C HIS A 163 2.34 -15.22 -12.81
N GLU A 164 2.49 -15.93 -13.94
CA GLU A 164 2.32 -15.34 -15.28
C GLU A 164 0.92 -14.68 -15.43
N PRO A 165 0.83 -13.45 -15.97
CA PRO A 165 1.85 -12.74 -16.73
C PRO A 165 2.79 -11.83 -15.90
N TYR A 166 2.76 -11.93 -14.58
CA TYR A 166 3.52 -11.14 -13.58
C TYR A 166 3.19 -9.65 -13.51
N PHE A 167 2.96 -9.00 -14.64
CA PHE A 167 2.62 -7.58 -14.72
C PHE A 167 1.45 -7.38 -15.67
N GLU A 168 0.37 -6.86 -15.12
CA GLU A 168 -0.78 -6.41 -15.89
C GLU A 168 -1.06 -4.93 -15.61
N ILE A 169 -1.75 -4.28 -16.55
CA ILE A 169 -2.03 -2.86 -16.51
C ILE A 169 -3.45 -2.56 -16.99
N SER A 170 -4.01 -1.48 -16.46
CA SER A 170 -5.21 -0.83 -16.94
C SER A 170 -5.20 0.64 -16.50
N THR A 171 -6.20 1.43 -16.89
CA THR A 171 -6.50 2.66 -16.16
C THR A 171 -7.39 2.34 -14.96
N ILE A 172 -7.33 3.13 -13.89
CA ILE A 172 -8.18 2.93 -12.71
C ILE A 172 -9.66 2.92 -13.12
N LYS A 173 -10.07 3.86 -13.98
CA LYS A 173 -11.44 3.97 -14.49
C LYS A 173 -11.85 2.76 -15.32
N ASP A 174 -11.01 2.29 -16.24
CA ASP A 174 -11.36 1.16 -17.11
C ASP A 174 -11.42 -0.15 -16.33
N TYR A 175 -10.47 -0.36 -15.40
CA TYR A 175 -10.49 -1.51 -14.51
C TYR A 175 -11.72 -1.49 -13.59
N ALA A 176 -12.07 -0.34 -13.01
CA ALA A 176 -13.28 -0.22 -12.18
C ALA A 176 -14.57 -0.55 -12.95
N LYS A 177 -14.64 -0.19 -14.23
CA LYS A 177 -15.82 -0.42 -15.08
C LYS A 177 -15.89 -1.82 -15.65
N THR A 178 -14.76 -2.36 -16.12
CA THR A 178 -14.72 -3.54 -16.97
C THR A 178 -14.02 -4.74 -16.34
N ARG A 179 -13.25 -4.51 -15.27
CA ARG A 179 -12.30 -5.47 -14.68
C ARG A 179 -11.27 -6.02 -15.68
N ARG A 180 -11.08 -5.34 -16.83
CA ARG A 180 -10.10 -5.75 -17.84
C ARG A 180 -8.72 -5.27 -17.48
N LEU A 181 -7.78 -6.17 -17.70
CA LEU A 181 -6.35 -6.01 -17.53
C LEU A 181 -5.68 -6.41 -18.85
N TYR A 182 -4.59 -5.74 -19.14
CA TYR A 182 -3.74 -6.00 -20.31
C TYR A 182 -2.37 -6.40 -19.82
N ARG A 183 -1.69 -7.29 -20.53
CA ARG A 183 -0.28 -7.58 -20.22
C ARG A 183 0.52 -6.31 -20.45
N LEU A 184 1.42 -5.98 -19.53
CA LEU A 184 2.14 -4.70 -19.58
C LEU A 184 2.89 -4.48 -20.90
N TYR A 185 3.41 -5.54 -21.53
CA TYR A 185 4.13 -5.44 -22.81
C TYR A 185 3.24 -5.38 -24.05
N GLU A 186 1.93 -5.58 -23.91
CA GLU A 186 0.94 -5.47 -24.99
C GLU A 186 0.17 -4.14 -24.91
N ASP A 187 0.38 -3.38 -23.84
CA ASP A 187 -0.41 -2.21 -23.50
C ASP A 187 0.04 -0.94 -24.22
N LYS A 188 -0.93 -0.07 -24.52
CA LYS A 188 -0.70 1.21 -25.21
C LYS A 188 -0.72 2.42 -24.27
N PHE A 189 -1.12 2.25 -23.01
CA PHE A 189 -1.21 3.33 -22.04
C PHE A 189 0.13 3.68 -21.41
N LEU A 190 0.99 2.67 -21.20
CA LEU A 190 2.36 2.84 -20.72
C LEU A 190 3.26 1.79 -21.40
N PRO A 191 3.72 2.05 -22.63
CA PRO A 191 4.46 1.06 -23.42
C PRO A 191 5.77 0.64 -22.73
N VAL A 192 5.92 -0.66 -22.46
CA VAL A 192 7.15 -1.24 -21.90
C VAL A 192 7.57 -2.43 -22.76
N ASP A 193 8.80 -2.40 -23.28
CA ASP A 193 9.32 -3.52 -24.06
C ASP A 193 9.25 -4.84 -23.29
N LYS A 194 8.83 -5.91 -23.96
CA LYS A 194 8.77 -7.27 -23.40
C LYS A 194 10.09 -7.72 -22.76
N LYS A 195 11.24 -7.23 -23.23
CA LYS A 195 12.56 -7.53 -22.65
C LYS A 195 12.67 -7.09 -21.18
N TRP A 196 12.09 -5.93 -20.84
CA TRP A 196 12.12 -5.39 -19.49
C TRP A 196 11.14 -6.14 -18.59
N VAL A 197 9.92 -6.39 -19.06
CA VAL A 197 8.95 -7.23 -18.34
C VAL A 197 9.55 -8.61 -18.04
N THR A 198 10.21 -9.23 -19.02
CA THR A 198 10.89 -10.53 -18.85
C THR A 198 12.01 -10.49 -17.83
N ARG A 199 12.84 -9.44 -17.84
CA ARG A 199 13.93 -9.28 -16.86
C ARG A 199 13.40 -9.08 -15.44
N TYR A 200 12.39 -8.24 -15.28
CA TYR A 200 11.89 -7.86 -13.96
C TYR A 200 10.96 -8.89 -13.33
N ARG A 201 10.39 -9.82 -14.11
CA ARG A 201 9.68 -10.97 -13.54
C ARG A 201 10.58 -11.84 -12.66
N GLU A 202 11.87 -11.93 -12.97
CA GLU A 202 12.84 -12.70 -12.18
C GLU A 202 12.97 -12.13 -10.76
N LEU A 203 12.85 -10.81 -10.61
CA LEU A 203 12.85 -10.15 -9.31
C LEU A 203 11.56 -10.42 -8.54
N VAL A 204 10.41 -10.40 -9.23
CA VAL A 204 9.13 -10.77 -8.63
C VAL A 204 9.19 -12.20 -8.09
N MET A 205 9.66 -13.16 -8.90
CA MET A 205 9.84 -14.54 -8.47
C MET A 205 10.78 -14.68 -7.27
N THR A 206 11.86 -13.88 -7.24
CA THR A 206 12.86 -13.95 -6.19
C THR A 206 12.35 -13.38 -4.86
N TYR A 207 11.64 -12.25 -4.90
CA TYR A 207 11.35 -11.45 -3.72
C TYR A 207 9.90 -11.47 -3.26
N LEU A 208 8.95 -11.87 -4.12
CA LEU A 208 7.51 -11.82 -3.82
C LEU A 208 6.85 -13.20 -3.73
N SER A 209 7.44 -14.25 -4.34
CA SER A 209 6.87 -15.62 -4.37
C SER A 209 7.13 -16.48 -3.12
N ARG A 210 7.47 -15.87 -1.98
CA ARG A 210 7.75 -16.59 -0.71
C ARG A 210 6.73 -16.26 0.36
#